data_AF-A0A381IDQ7-F1
#
_entry.id   AF-A0A381IDQ7-F1
#
_cell.length_a   1.000
_cell.length_b   1.000
_cell.length_c   1.000
_cell.angle_alpha   90.00
_cell.angle_beta   90.00
_cell.angle_gamma   90.00
#
_symmetry.space_group_name_H-M   'P 1'
#
loop_
_entity.id
_entity.type
_entity.pdbx_description
1 polymer ?
#
loop_
_entity_poly.entity_id
_entity_poly.type
_entity_poly.pdbx_seq_one_letter_code
_entity_poly.pdbx_strand_id
1 'polypeptide(L)'
;MKKKIGLVPKLIIGIIVGILIGSYAPEIIVQILVTVSTLFSAFLKFVIPFIIIGFVTAGIADLATGAGKLLGITTGIAYGSTLIAGLLSFVVSTLIFPNFIDASVASQIGDPEAGMLAPIFTIPLEPMVDVTAAIVFAFVMGLGISALRNHGKGETLFNFFQEFQGIVTKTLSTVIIPLLPLYIAGTFANITIAGEVWTILGVFWKVYLVVIPLHFVYMACQFTAAGVFSGKNPVRMLKNQVPGYLTAIGTQSSAATIPVNVVVQKKME
;
A
#
# COMPACT_ATOMS: atom_id res chain seq x y z
N MET A 1 -24.08 0.79 18.76
CA MET A 1 -23.22 0.90 17.55
C MET A 1 -22.23 -0.26 17.52
N LYS A 2 -22.35 -1.21 16.59
CA LYS A 2 -21.33 -2.26 16.42
C LYS A 2 -20.03 -1.60 15.95
N LYS A 3 -19.01 -1.54 16.81
CA LYS A 3 -17.67 -1.05 16.43
C LYS A 3 -17.17 -1.90 15.26
N LYS A 4 -17.08 -1.32 14.06
CA LYS A 4 -16.51 -2.01 12.90
C LYS A 4 -15.02 -2.21 13.18
N ILE A 5 -14.59 -3.46 13.25
CA ILE A 5 -13.17 -3.82 13.43
C ILE A 5 -12.38 -3.20 12.26
N GLY A 6 -11.27 -2.53 12.56
CA GLY A 6 -10.36 -1.95 11.55
C GLY A 6 -9.77 -3.01 10.64
N LEU A 7 -9.09 -2.60 9.56
CA LEU A 7 -8.50 -3.56 8.63
C LEU A 7 -7.31 -4.31 9.27
N VAL A 8 -6.39 -3.65 10.00
CA VAL A 8 -5.26 -4.34 10.68
C VAL A 8 -5.71 -5.54 11.54
N PRO A 9 -6.66 -5.42 12.49
CA PRO A 9 -7.08 -6.58 13.27
C PRO A 9 -7.77 -7.65 12.43
N LYS A 10 -8.50 -7.28 11.35
CA LYS A 10 -9.07 -8.27 10.42
C LYS A 10 -7.99 -9.06 9.68
N LEU A 11 -6.89 -8.41 9.30
CA LEU A 11 -5.76 -9.09 8.66
C LEU A 11 -5.08 -10.03 9.66
N ILE A 12 -4.88 -9.61 10.91
CA ILE A 12 -4.33 -10.48 11.97
C ILE A 12 -5.24 -11.70 12.19
N ILE A 13 -6.57 -11.51 12.25
CA ILE A 13 -7.52 -12.61 12.34
C ILE A 13 -7.40 -13.52 11.11
N GLY A 14 -7.29 -12.96 9.90
CA GLY A 14 -7.07 -13.73 8.68
C GLY A 14 -5.82 -14.62 8.76
N ILE A 15 -4.70 -14.07 9.24
CA ILE A 15 -3.46 -14.83 9.45
C ILE A 15 -3.69 -15.98 10.44
N ILE A 16 -4.25 -15.70 11.62
CA ILE A 16 -4.48 -16.72 12.66
C ILE A 16 -5.42 -17.81 12.14
N VAL A 17 -6.53 -17.43 11.51
CA VAL A 17 -7.50 -18.37 10.92
C VAL A 17 -6.85 -19.20 9.83
N GLY A 18 -6.04 -18.59 8.96
CA GLY A 18 -5.28 -19.29 7.93
C GLY A 18 -4.36 -20.36 8.53
N ILE A 19 -3.60 -20.02 9.57
CA ILE A 19 -2.71 -20.95 10.27
C ILE A 19 -3.49 -22.11 10.88
N LEU A 20 -4.62 -21.83 11.55
CA LEU A 20 -5.45 -22.88 12.15
C LEU A 20 -6.04 -23.81 11.09
N ILE A 21 -6.53 -23.25 9.97
CA ILE A 21 -7.05 -24.05 8.86
C ILE A 21 -5.93 -24.90 8.25
N GLY A 22 -4.77 -24.33 7.94
CA GLY A 22 -3.65 -25.08 7.36
C GLY A 22 -3.07 -26.15 8.30
N SER A 23 -3.17 -25.96 9.63
CA SER A 23 -2.64 -26.92 10.61
C SER A 23 -3.58 -28.11 10.87
N TYR A 24 -4.90 -27.90 10.78
CA TYR A 24 -5.88 -28.88 11.28
C TYR A 24 -6.93 -29.31 10.26
N ALA A 25 -7.16 -28.53 9.21
CA ALA A 25 -8.17 -28.87 8.22
C ALA A 25 -7.63 -29.87 7.18
N PRO A 26 -8.48 -30.74 6.61
CA PRO A 26 -8.11 -31.57 5.48
C PRO A 26 -7.63 -30.75 4.28
N GLU A 27 -6.73 -31.32 3.49
CA GLU A 27 -6.16 -30.69 2.28
C GLU A 27 -7.22 -30.08 1.37
N ILE A 28 -8.36 -30.76 1.16
CA ILE A 28 -9.44 -30.26 0.31
C ILE A 28 -10.00 -28.89 0.76
N ILE A 29 -10.08 -28.65 2.09
CA ILE A 29 -10.56 -27.37 2.63
C ILE A 29 -9.54 -26.28 2.36
N VAL A 30 -8.25 -26.58 2.58
CA VAL A 30 -7.14 -25.66 2.28
C VAL A 30 -7.11 -25.35 0.79
N GLN A 31 -7.28 -26.36 -0.07
CA GLN A 31 -7.28 -26.21 -1.53
C GLN A 31 -8.42 -25.33 -2.04
N ILE A 32 -9.62 -25.45 -1.47
CA ILE A 32 -10.74 -24.55 -1.77
C ILE A 32 -10.38 -23.11 -1.38
N LEU A 33 -9.81 -22.91 -0.20
CA LEU A 33 -9.42 -21.59 0.28
C LEU A 33 -8.32 -20.97 -0.59
N VAL A 34 -7.32 -21.77 -0.99
CA VAL A 34 -6.27 -21.38 -1.96
C VAL A 34 -6.88 -20.99 -3.29
N THR A 35 -7.86 -21.74 -3.79
CA THR A 35 -8.56 -21.42 -5.04
C THR A 35 -9.22 -20.04 -4.96
N VAL A 36 -9.96 -19.75 -3.88
CA VAL A 36 -10.57 -18.44 -3.67
C VAL A 36 -9.52 -17.33 -3.57
N SER A 37 -8.43 -17.56 -2.84
CA SER A 37 -7.32 -16.61 -2.74
C SER A 37 -6.64 -16.33 -4.08
N THR A 38 -6.45 -17.36 -4.91
CA THR A 38 -5.85 -17.22 -6.24
C THR A 38 -6.75 -16.44 -7.19
N LEU A 39 -8.06 -16.72 -7.21
CA LEU A 39 -9.03 -15.96 -8.01
C LEU A 39 -9.09 -14.50 -7.57
N PHE A 40 -9.10 -14.25 -6.26
CA PHE A 40 -9.06 -12.90 -5.71
C PHE A 40 -7.74 -12.19 -6.05
N SER A 41 -6.59 -12.88 -5.99
CA SER A 41 -5.29 -12.32 -6.37
C SER A 41 -5.27 -11.91 -7.83
N ALA A 42 -5.82 -12.73 -8.74
CA ALA A 42 -5.96 -12.40 -10.15
C ALA A 42 -6.85 -11.16 -10.35
N PHE A 43 -8.01 -11.10 -9.68
CA PHE A 43 -8.88 -9.92 -9.70
C PHE A 43 -8.19 -8.67 -9.14
N LEU A 44 -7.46 -8.80 -8.03
CA LEU A 44 -6.71 -7.69 -7.44
C LEU A 44 -5.65 -7.16 -8.41
N LYS A 45 -4.87 -8.05 -9.03
CA LYS A 45 -3.87 -7.70 -10.06
C LYS A 45 -4.51 -6.99 -11.26
N PHE A 46 -5.68 -7.43 -11.70
CA PHE A 46 -6.45 -6.77 -12.74
C PHE A 46 -6.91 -5.35 -12.34
N VAL A 47 -7.27 -5.14 -11.07
CA VAL A 47 -7.75 -3.84 -10.58
C VAL A 47 -6.62 -2.82 -10.35
N ILE A 48 -5.39 -3.26 -10.04
CA ILE A 48 -4.24 -2.39 -9.72
C ILE A 48 -4.03 -1.25 -10.74
N PRO A 49 -3.99 -1.51 -12.07
CA PRO A 49 -3.82 -0.44 -13.05
C PRO A 49 -4.91 0.63 -13.01
N PHE A 50 -6.16 0.25 -12.75
CA PHE A 50 -7.25 1.21 -12.60
C PHE A 50 -7.12 2.05 -11.34
N ILE A 51 -6.57 1.49 -10.26
CA ILE A 51 -6.25 2.26 -9.05
C ILE A 51 -5.24 3.36 -9.40
N ILE A 52 -4.19 3.01 -10.13
CA ILE A 52 -3.17 3.96 -10.57
C ILE A 52 -3.80 5.04 -11.45
N ILE A 53 -4.50 4.65 -12.52
CA ILE A 53 -5.13 5.59 -13.46
C ILE A 53 -6.11 6.50 -12.72
N GLY A 54 -6.99 5.94 -11.89
CA GLY A 54 -8.01 6.72 -11.18
C GLY A 54 -7.42 7.73 -10.21
N PHE A 55 -6.56 7.28 -9.30
CA PHE A 55 -6.01 8.16 -8.26
C PHE A 55 -4.94 9.12 -8.80
N VAL A 56 -4.04 8.66 -9.67
CA VAL A 56 -2.93 9.50 -10.18
C VAL A 56 -3.45 10.53 -11.17
N THR A 57 -4.32 10.14 -12.13
CA THR A 57 -4.87 11.11 -13.08
C THR A 57 -5.73 12.15 -12.38
N ALA A 58 -6.68 11.74 -11.53
CA ALA A 58 -7.52 12.68 -10.82
C ALA A 58 -6.71 13.58 -9.88
N GLY A 59 -5.75 13.02 -9.13
CA GLY A 59 -4.89 13.79 -8.23
C GLY A 59 -4.04 14.84 -8.94
N ILE A 60 -3.54 14.57 -10.15
CA ILE A 60 -2.80 15.55 -10.96
C ILE A 60 -3.77 16.56 -11.61
N ALA A 61 -4.92 16.12 -12.08
CA ALA A 61 -5.89 16.99 -12.75
C ALA A 61 -6.61 17.97 -11.80
N ASP A 62 -6.68 17.65 -10.51
CA ASP A 62 -7.31 18.45 -9.44
C ASP A 62 -6.46 19.61 -8.94
N LEU A 63 -5.20 19.69 -9.36
CA LEU A 63 -4.33 20.78 -8.99
C LEU A 63 -4.83 22.09 -9.60
N ALA A 64 -4.97 23.10 -8.74
CA ALA A 64 -5.52 24.40 -9.12
C ALA A 64 -4.88 24.94 -10.40
N THR A 65 -5.71 25.49 -11.28
CA THR A 65 -5.27 26.14 -12.52
C THR A 65 -4.24 27.22 -12.19
N GLY A 66 -3.01 27.09 -12.73
CA GLY A 66 -1.87 27.95 -12.41
C GLY A 66 -0.89 27.42 -11.33
N ALA A 67 -1.16 26.28 -10.69
CA ALA A 67 -0.28 25.68 -9.67
C ALA A 67 0.85 24.80 -10.25
N GLY A 68 1.05 24.76 -11.57
CA GLY A 68 2.00 23.84 -12.22
C GLY A 68 3.44 23.93 -11.68
N LYS A 69 3.91 25.13 -11.30
CA LYS A 69 5.22 25.30 -10.66
C LYS A 69 5.27 24.67 -9.26
N LEU A 70 4.23 24.87 -8.45
CA LEU A 70 4.14 24.27 -7.11
C LEU A 70 3.96 22.75 -7.20
N LEU A 71 3.21 22.26 -8.19
CA LEU A 71 3.11 20.84 -8.50
C LEU A 71 4.47 20.24 -8.85
N GLY A 72 5.20 20.87 -9.77
CA GLY A 72 6.52 20.38 -10.19
C GLY A 72 7.48 20.28 -9.00
N ILE A 73 7.50 21.29 -8.13
CA ILE A 73 8.31 21.30 -6.91
C ILE A 73 7.87 20.20 -5.93
N THR A 74 6.58 20.11 -5.61
CA THR A 74 6.05 19.12 -4.65
C THR A 74 6.20 17.69 -5.15
N THR A 75 6.00 17.46 -6.46
CA THR A 75 6.27 16.17 -7.12
C THR A 75 7.75 15.84 -7.06
N GLY A 76 8.64 16.79 -7.37
CA GLY A 76 10.08 16.59 -7.28
C GLY A 76 10.54 16.25 -5.87
N ILE A 77 10.00 16.94 -4.85
CA ILE A 77 10.27 16.64 -3.44
C ILE A 77 9.75 15.23 -3.09
N ALA A 78 8.53 14.87 -3.49
CA ALA A 78 7.93 13.56 -3.19
C ALA A 78 8.71 12.40 -3.85
N TYR A 79 9.08 12.53 -5.13
CA TYR A 79 9.88 11.54 -5.84
C TYR A 79 11.30 11.45 -5.29
N GLY A 80 11.95 12.59 -5.06
CA GLY A 80 13.29 12.63 -4.44
C GLY A 80 13.28 11.98 -3.05
N SER A 81 12.27 12.28 -2.23
CA SER A 81 12.05 11.64 -0.94
C SER A 81 11.88 10.12 -1.08
N THR A 82 11.09 9.67 -2.06
CA THR A 82 10.85 8.23 -2.33
C THR A 82 12.13 7.52 -2.75
N LEU A 83 12.94 8.11 -3.61
CA LEU A 83 14.25 7.57 -4.02
C LEU A 83 15.20 7.46 -2.82
N ILE A 84 15.29 8.51 -1.99
CA ILE A 84 16.10 8.49 -0.77
C ILE A 84 15.62 7.39 0.19
N ALA A 85 14.30 7.25 0.39
CA ALA A 85 13.73 6.20 1.24
C ALA A 85 14.03 4.80 0.69
N GLY A 86 13.92 4.61 -0.63
CA GLY A 86 14.22 3.36 -1.31
C GLY A 86 15.70 2.97 -1.17
N LEU A 87 16.61 3.92 -1.43
CA LEU A 87 18.05 3.72 -1.25
C LEU A 87 18.41 3.41 0.21
N LEU A 88 17.84 4.16 1.16
CA LEU A 88 18.03 3.90 2.58
C LEU A 88 17.54 2.49 2.96
N SER A 89 16.36 2.10 2.48
CA SER A 89 15.80 0.77 2.71
C SER A 89 16.69 -0.33 2.12
N PHE A 90 17.21 -0.12 0.90
CA PHE A 90 18.14 -1.04 0.24
C PHE A 90 19.46 -1.21 1.00
N VAL A 91 20.06 -0.10 1.45
CA VAL A 91 21.31 -0.14 2.24
C VAL A 91 21.06 -0.84 3.57
N VAL A 92 19.99 -0.48 4.28
CA VAL A 92 19.64 -1.11 5.57
C VAL A 92 19.34 -2.59 5.40
N SER A 93 18.57 -3.00 4.39
CA SER A 93 18.27 -4.42 4.15
C SER A 93 19.55 -5.20 3.81
N THR A 94 20.43 -4.65 2.97
CA THR A 94 21.66 -5.32 2.55
C THR A 94 22.65 -5.49 3.72
N LEU A 95 22.69 -4.54 4.65
CA LEU A 95 23.59 -4.60 5.81
C LEU A 95 23.02 -5.42 6.98
N ILE A 96 21.72 -5.31 7.23
CA ILE A 96 21.11 -5.87 8.44
C ILE A 96 20.50 -7.25 8.20
N PHE A 97 19.81 -7.49 7.08
CA PHE A 97 19.05 -8.74 6.88
C PHE A 97 19.93 -9.98 6.80
N PRO A 98 21.13 -9.97 6.18
CA PRO A 98 22.00 -11.15 6.16
C PRO A 98 22.40 -11.67 7.55
N ASN A 99 22.29 -10.86 8.61
CA ASN A 99 22.59 -11.30 9.98
C ASN A 99 21.53 -12.24 10.58
N PHE A 100 20.35 -12.34 9.97
CA PHE A 100 19.27 -13.20 10.47
C PHE A 100 18.44 -13.89 9.37
N ILE A 101 18.72 -13.56 8.11
CA ILE A 101 18.27 -14.24 6.89
C ILE A 101 19.56 -14.71 6.19
N ASP A 102 20.16 -15.77 6.71
CA ASP A 102 21.38 -16.33 6.13
C ASP A 102 21.05 -17.39 5.06
N ALA A 103 22.09 -17.92 4.41
CA ALA A 103 21.95 -18.96 3.39
C ALA A 103 21.31 -20.25 3.92
N SER A 104 21.34 -20.50 5.24
CA SER A 104 20.70 -21.67 5.86
C SER A 104 19.19 -21.47 6.03
N VAL A 105 18.73 -20.25 6.29
CA VAL A 105 17.31 -19.88 6.24
C VAL A 105 16.80 -19.91 4.80
N ALA A 106 17.59 -19.40 3.84
CA ALA A 106 17.24 -19.44 2.42
C ALA A 106 17.17 -20.87 1.87
N SER A 107 18.00 -21.80 2.36
CA SER A 107 17.98 -23.20 1.96
C SER A 107 16.91 -24.03 2.70
N GLN A 108 16.54 -23.67 3.93
CA GLN A 108 15.40 -24.26 4.65
C GLN A 108 14.07 -23.93 4.01
N ILE A 109 13.93 -22.73 3.42
CA ILE A 109 12.73 -22.32 2.67
C ILE A 109 12.61 -23.07 1.32
N GLY A 110 13.65 -23.80 0.89
CA GLY A 110 13.58 -24.72 -0.26
C GLY A 110 13.01 -24.10 -1.53
N ASP A 111 12.27 -24.89 -2.31
CA ASP A 111 11.31 -24.35 -3.27
C ASP A 111 10.06 -23.92 -2.47
N PRO A 112 9.73 -22.62 -2.39
CA PRO A 112 8.59 -22.13 -1.63
C PRO A 112 7.25 -22.71 -2.12
N GLU A 113 7.21 -23.25 -3.34
CA GLU A 113 6.04 -23.89 -3.92
C GLU A 113 6.00 -25.40 -3.62
N ALA A 114 7.11 -26.00 -3.17
CA ALA A 114 7.15 -27.40 -2.75
C ALA A 114 6.31 -27.58 -1.48
N GLY A 115 5.23 -28.37 -1.60
CA GLY A 115 4.27 -28.59 -0.52
C GLY A 115 3.12 -27.58 -0.48
N MET A 116 3.13 -26.54 -1.33
CA MET A 116 1.95 -25.72 -1.54
C MET A 116 0.91 -26.47 -2.38
N LEU A 117 -0.36 -26.31 -2.02
CA LEU A 117 -1.47 -26.83 -2.80
C LEU A 117 -1.71 -25.94 -4.01
N ALA A 118 -1.88 -26.58 -5.17
CA ALA A 118 -2.36 -25.92 -6.37
C ALA A 118 -3.86 -25.60 -6.23
N PRO A 119 -4.33 -24.46 -6.74
CA PRO A 119 -5.76 -24.16 -6.80
C PRO A 119 -6.48 -25.21 -7.68
N ILE A 120 -7.74 -25.50 -7.36
CA ILE A 120 -8.58 -26.47 -8.08
C ILE A 120 -8.74 -26.04 -9.54
N PHE A 121 -8.89 -24.74 -9.76
CA PHE A 121 -8.90 -24.13 -11.09
C PHE A 121 -8.39 -22.70 -11.00
N THR A 122 -8.00 -22.15 -12.15
CA THR A 122 -7.62 -20.75 -12.29
C THR A 122 -8.42 -20.11 -13.42
N ILE A 123 -8.55 -18.79 -13.34
CA ILE A 123 -9.05 -17.97 -14.44
C ILE A 123 -7.87 -17.17 -14.97
N PRO A 124 -7.52 -17.26 -16.27
CA PRO A 124 -6.45 -16.49 -16.86
C PRO A 124 -6.89 -15.03 -17.03
N LEU A 125 -6.96 -14.31 -15.91
CA LEU A 125 -7.28 -12.90 -15.86
C LEU A 125 -5.98 -12.11 -15.81
N GLU A 126 -5.50 -11.68 -16.97
CA GLU A 126 -4.33 -10.83 -17.08
C GLU A 126 -4.66 -9.39 -16.66
N PRO A 127 -3.68 -8.63 -16.12
CA PRO A 127 -3.86 -7.20 -15.88
C PRO A 127 -4.29 -6.47 -17.17
N MET A 128 -5.25 -5.54 -17.08
CA MET A 128 -5.75 -4.83 -18.27
C MET A 128 -4.64 -4.07 -19.01
N VAL A 129 -3.73 -3.46 -18.25
CA VAL A 129 -2.53 -2.79 -18.76
C VAL A 129 -1.38 -3.00 -17.78
N ASP A 130 -0.15 -2.92 -18.29
CA ASP A 130 1.05 -2.94 -17.44
C ASP A 130 1.05 -1.77 -16.44
N VAL A 131 1.59 -2.00 -15.24
CA VAL A 131 1.65 -1.00 -14.16
C VAL A 131 2.44 0.23 -14.57
N THR A 132 3.56 0.05 -15.27
CA THR A 132 4.40 1.15 -15.79
C THR A 132 3.63 1.95 -16.84
N ALA A 133 2.95 1.26 -17.76
CA ALA A 133 2.12 1.90 -18.78
C ALA A 133 0.96 2.69 -18.14
N ALA A 134 0.31 2.14 -17.10
CA ALA A 134 -0.74 2.81 -16.35
C ALA A 134 -0.24 4.11 -15.70
N ILE A 135 0.96 4.10 -15.11
CA ILE A 135 1.58 5.29 -14.52
C ILE A 135 1.83 6.35 -15.60
N VAL A 136 2.50 5.98 -16.70
CA VAL A 136 2.82 6.92 -17.79
C VAL A 136 1.54 7.53 -18.37
N PHE A 137 0.53 6.71 -18.66
CA PHE A 137 -0.78 7.16 -19.11
C PHE A 137 -1.41 8.12 -18.10
N ALA A 138 -1.40 7.78 -16.81
CA ALA A 138 -2.04 8.57 -15.79
C ALA A 138 -1.42 9.97 -15.65
N PHE A 139 -0.09 10.07 -15.77
CA PHE A 139 0.65 11.33 -15.80
C PHE A 139 0.33 12.17 -17.04
N VAL A 140 0.38 11.56 -18.23
CA VAL A 140 0.07 12.26 -19.49
C VAL A 140 -1.35 12.82 -19.46
N MET A 141 -2.32 12.01 -19.05
CA MET A 141 -3.72 12.43 -18.94
C MET A 141 -3.90 13.49 -17.86
N GLY A 142 -3.33 13.31 -16.67
CA GLY A 142 -3.47 14.25 -15.57
C GLY A 142 -2.92 15.63 -15.90
N LEU A 143 -1.70 15.69 -16.44
CA LEU A 143 -1.07 16.94 -16.87
C LEU A 143 -1.81 17.57 -18.06
N GLY A 144 -2.25 16.75 -19.02
CA GLY A 144 -3.02 17.21 -20.18
C GLY A 144 -4.36 17.84 -19.79
N ILE A 145 -5.11 17.21 -18.87
CA ILE A 145 -6.37 17.76 -18.34
C ILE A 145 -6.12 19.07 -17.60
N SER A 146 -5.12 19.11 -16.72
CA SER A 146 -4.75 20.33 -16.00
C SER A 146 -4.39 21.48 -16.96
N ALA A 147 -3.62 21.19 -18.01
CA ALA A 147 -3.26 22.16 -19.04
C ALA A 147 -4.48 22.66 -19.82
N LEU A 148 -5.40 21.78 -20.23
CA LEU A 148 -6.64 22.15 -20.92
C LEU A 148 -7.52 23.06 -20.06
N ARG A 149 -7.61 22.80 -18.75
CA ARG A 149 -8.40 23.59 -17.80
C ARG A 149 -7.89 25.02 -17.66
N ASN A 150 -6.58 25.25 -17.78
CA ASN A 150 -6.02 26.61 -17.84
C ASN A 150 -6.49 27.42 -19.07
N HIS A 151 -7.02 26.74 -20.09
CA HIS A 151 -7.55 27.36 -21.31
C HIS A 151 -9.09 27.25 -21.40
N GLY A 152 -9.78 27.01 -20.29
CA GLY A 152 -11.25 26.90 -20.24
C GLY A 152 -11.82 25.65 -20.93
N LYS A 153 -11.02 24.59 -21.11
CA LYS A 153 -11.41 23.31 -21.70
C LYS A 153 -11.14 22.15 -20.73
N GLY A 154 -11.57 20.94 -21.06
CA GLY A 154 -11.19 19.72 -20.31
C GLY A 154 -12.03 19.40 -19.07
N GLU A 155 -13.06 20.19 -18.78
CA GLU A 155 -13.96 19.97 -17.63
C GLU A 155 -14.68 18.61 -17.70
N THR A 156 -15.06 18.16 -18.90
CA THR A 156 -15.64 16.81 -19.09
C THR A 156 -14.68 15.70 -18.71
N LEU A 157 -13.40 15.80 -19.14
CA LEU A 157 -12.39 14.78 -18.83
C LEU A 157 -12.03 14.81 -17.34
N PHE A 158 -11.96 16.00 -16.76
CA PHE A 158 -11.76 16.17 -15.32
C PHE A 158 -12.84 15.45 -14.53
N ASN A 159 -14.11 15.75 -14.78
CA ASN A 159 -15.24 15.13 -14.08
C ASN A 159 -15.32 13.62 -14.33
N PHE A 160 -15.02 13.16 -15.56
CA PHE A 160 -14.92 11.73 -15.85
C PHE A 160 -13.90 11.02 -14.95
N PHE A 161 -12.68 11.55 -14.81
CA PHE A 161 -11.66 10.92 -13.98
C PHE A 161 -11.95 11.04 -12.48
N GLN A 162 -12.64 12.10 -12.04
CA GLN A 162 -13.13 12.21 -10.66
C GLN A 162 -14.19 11.13 -10.35
N GLU A 163 -15.16 10.93 -11.23
CA GLU A 163 -16.16 9.87 -11.08
C GLU A 163 -15.53 8.48 -11.18
N PHE A 164 -14.58 8.29 -12.09
CA PHE A 164 -13.82 7.06 -12.23
C PHE A 164 -13.01 6.74 -10.97
N GLN A 165 -12.34 7.72 -10.36
CA GLN A 165 -11.70 7.56 -9.04
C GLN A 165 -12.73 7.17 -7.97
N GLY A 166 -13.95 7.70 -8.02
CA GLY A 166 -15.07 7.31 -7.18
C GLY A 166 -15.45 5.84 -7.34
N ILE A 167 -15.54 5.34 -8.57
CA ILE A 167 -15.79 3.92 -8.87
C ILE A 167 -14.68 3.05 -8.27
N VAL A 168 -13.41 3.40 -8.52
CA VAL A 168 -12.26 2.68 -7.97
C VAL A 168 -12.29 2.66 -6.45
N THR A 169 -12.60 3.80 -5.82
CA THR A 169 -12.74 3.91 -4.35
C THR A 169 -13.84 2.99 -3.82
N LYS A 170 -14.96 2.88 -4.55
CA LYS A 170 -16.06 2.00 -4.19
C LYS A 170 -15.68 0.52 -4.33
N THR A 171 -15.00 0.16 -5.41
CA THR A 171 -14.44 -1.19 -5.63
C THR A 171 -13.47 -1.57 -4.51
N LEU A 172 -12.57 -0.65 -4.12
CA LEU A 172 -11.65 -0.87 -3.00
C LEU A 172 -12.39 -1.11 -1.69
N SER A 173 -13.27 -0.20 -1.30
CA SER A 173 -13.95 -0.23 0.00
C SER A 173 -15.01 -1.32 0.14
N THR A 174 -15.64 -1.72 -0.96
CA THR A 174 -16.80 -2.64 -0.94
C THR A 174 -16.44 -4.05 -1.36
N VAL A 175 -15.40 -4.23 -2.19
CA VAL A 175 -15.01 -5.55 -2.72
C VAL A 175 -13.63 -5.95 -2.19
N ILE A 176 -12.59 -5.16 -2.47
CA ILE A 176 -11.20 -5.55 -2.18
C ILE A 176 -10.95 -5.63 -0.68
N ILE A 177 -11.17 -4.54 0.06
CA ILE A 177 -10.89 -4.45 1.50
C ILE A 177 -11.65 -5.51 2.31
N PRO A 178 -12.94 -5.78 2.05
CA PRO A 178 -13.66 -6.84 2.75
C PRO A 178 -13.18 -8.26 2.44
N LEU A 179 -12.66 -8.52 1.24
CA LEU A 179 -12.16 -9.84 0.82
C LEU A 179 -10.69 -10.07 1.18
N LEU A 180 -9.90 -9.02 1.42
CA LEU A 180 -8.49 -9.12 1.82
C LEU A 180 -8.23 -10.08 3.00
N PRO A 181 -9.01 -10.08 4.10
CA PRO A 181 -8.80 -11.03 5.20
C PRO A 181 -8.95 -12.49 4.77
N LEU A 182 -9.89 -12.79 3.86
CA LEU A 182 -10.09 -14.14 3.32
C LEU A 182 -8.92 -14.55 2.43
N TYR A 183 -8.46 -13.62 1.58
CA TYR A 183 -7.27 -13.82 0.76
C TYR A 183 -6.05 -14.18 1.61
N ILE A 184 -5.79 -13.39 2.65
CA ILE A 184 -4.69 -13.62 3.59
C ILE A 184 -4.86 -14.96 4.33
N ALA A 185 -6.07 -15.32 4.73
CA ALA A 185 -6.32 -16.61 5.35
C ALA A 185 -5.95 -17.78 4.43
N GLY A 186 -6.33 -17.73 3.14
CA GLY A 186 -5.95 -18.77 2.19
C GLY A 186 -4.46 -18.82 1.88
N THR A 187 -3.80 -17.66 1.80
CA THR A 187 -2.34 -17.61 1.64
C THR A 187 -1.63 -18.23 2.84
N PHE A 188 -2.01 -17.88 4.07
CA PHE A 188 -1.38 -18.44 5.26
C PHE A 188 -1.74 -19.91 5.48
N ALA A 189 -2.95 -20.36 5.11
CA ALA A 189 -3.28 -21.79 5.14
C ALA A 189 -2.39 -22.61 4.20
N ASN A 190 -2.09 -22.08 3.00
CA ASN A 190 -1.19 -22.74 2.05
C ASN A 190 0.26 -22.78 2.55
N ILE A 191 0.74 -21.66 3.10
CA ILE A 191 2.07 -21.60 3.71
C ILE A 191 2.17 -22.57 4.90
N THR A 192 1.12 -22.69 5.69
CA THR A 192 1.09 -23.61 6.84
C THR A 192 1.12 -25.08 6.41
N ILE A 193 0.37 -25.46 5.37
CA ILE A 193 0.37 -26.86 4.92
C ILE A 193 1.70 -27.26 4.27
N ALA A 194 2.40 -26.29 3.66
CA ALA A 194 3.76 -26.46 3.17
C ALA A 194 4.82 -26.57 4.30
N GLY A 195 4.44 -26.33 5.57
CA GLY A 195 5.35 -26.39 6.72
C GLY A 195 6.16 -25.11 6.99
N GLU A 196 6.02 -24.09 6.13
CA GLU A 196 6.90 -22.90 6.14
C GLU A 196 6.44 -21.76 7.06
N VAL A 197 5.26 -21.87 7.67
CA VAL A 197 4.64 -20.72 8.35
C VAL A 197 5.45 -20.19 9.53
N TRP A 198 6.09 -21.06 10.30
CA TRP A 198 6.87 -20.66 11.48
C TRP A 198 8.19 -20.01 11.07
N THR A 199 8.82 -20.49 9.99
CA THR A 199 10.00 -19.89 9.37
C THR A 199 9.69 -18.48 8.90
N ILE A 200 8.61 -18.32 8.12
CA ILE A 200 8.20 -17.02 7.58
C ILE A 200 7.82 -16.03 8.68
N LEU A 201 7.01 -16.43 9.66
CA LEU A 201 6.68 -15.57 10.81
C LEU A 201 7.93 -15.21 11.62
N GLY A 202 8.85 -16.16 11.78
CA GLY A 202 10.15 -15.99 12.44
C GLY A 202 11.07 -14.98 11.76
N VAL A 203 10.97 -14.83 10.44
CA VAL A 203 11.67 -13.79 9.68
C VAL A 203 10.91 -12.46 9.76
N PHE A 204 9.58 -12.47 9.59
CA PHE A 204 8.77 -11.26 9.51
C PHE A 204 8.87 -10.39 10.76
N TRP A 205 8.83 -10.96 11.96
CA TRP A 205 8.93 -10.14 13.18
C TRP A 205 10.30 -9.45 13.30
N LYS A 206 11.39 -10.11 12.88
CA LYS A 206 12.73 -9.51 12.83
C LYS A 206 12.79 -8.37 11.82
N VAL A 207 12.17 -8.55 10.65
CA VAL A 207 12.02 -7.48 9.64
C VAL A 207 11.24 -6.30 10.23
N TYR A 208 10.15 -6.53 10.97
CA TYR A 208 9.39 -5.45 11.61
C TYR A 208 10.21 -4.69 12.66
N LEU A 209 11.10 -5.36 13.41
CA LEU A 209 12.02 -4.70 14.33
C LEU A 209 13.03 -3.76 13.63
N VAL A 210 13.28 -3.96 12.35
CA VAL A 210 14.15 -3.07 11.55
C VAL A 210 13.32 -1.96 10.90
N VAL A 211 12.20 -2.31 10.27
CA VAL A 211 11.39 -1.38 9.46
C VAL A 211 10.69 -0.34 10.32
N ILE A 212 10.16 -0.70 11.50
CA ILE A 212 9.43 0.25 12.36
C ILE A 212 10.36 1.36 12.89
N PRO A 213 11.53 1.07 13.48
CA PRO A 213 12.49 2.10 13.85
C PRO A 213 12.97 2.91 12.64
N LEU A 214 13.28 2.26 11.51
CA LEU A 214 13.70 2.95 10.30
C LEU A 214 12.64 3.95 9.83
N HIS A 215 11.36 3.59 9.91
CA HIS A 215 10.24 4.48 9.60
C HIS A 215 10.22 5.71 10.52
N PHE A 216 10.41 5.55 11.83
CA PHE A 216 10.50 6.67 12.77
C PHE A 216 11.73 7.54 12.54
N VAL A 217 12.89 6.95 12.26
CA VAL A 217 14.12 7.67 11.93
C VAL A 217 13.92 8.50 10.67
N TYR A 218 13.35 7.91 9.62
CA TYR A 218 13.09 8.59 8.37
C TYR A 218 12.10 9.76 8.55
N MET A 219 11.01 9.56 9.30
CA MET A 219 10.10 10.64 9.65
C MET A 219 10.81 11.76 10.42
N ALA A 220 11.65 11.42 11.41
CA ALA A 220 12.42 12.41 12.16
C ALA A 220 13.35 13.23 11.26
N CYS A 221 14.03 12.58 10.30
CA CYS A 221 14.85 13.26 9.29
C CYS A 221 14.01 14.22 8.42
N GLN A 222 12.85 13.77 7.92
CA GLN A 222 11.96 14.59 7.09
C GLN A 222 11.45 15.83 7.83
N PHE A 223 10.95 15.66 9.06
CA PHE A 223 10.47 16.77 9.88
C PHE A 223 11.60 17.71 10.32
N THR A 224 12.80 17.19 10.52
CA THR A 224 13.99 18.01 10.80
C THR A 224 14.37 18.86 9.59
N ALA A 225 14.47 18.26 8.41
CA ALA A 225 14.73 19.00 7.18
C ALA A 225 13.67 20.08 6.94
N ALA A 226 12.38 19.73 7.05
CA ALA A 226 11.29 20.69 6.90
C ALA A 226 11.33 21.82 7.93
N GLY A 227 11.67 21.52 9.19
CA GLY A 227 11.82 22.53 10.24
C GLY A 227 12.99 23.48 9.99
N VAL A 228 14.13 22.96 9.54
CA VAL A 228 15.30 23.78 9.16
C VAL A 228 14.96 24.74 8.01
N PHE A 229 14.29 24.24 6.95
CA PHE A 229 13.90 25.09 5.82
C PHE A 229 12.83 26.13 6.15
N SER A 230 11.91 25.82 7.08
CA SER A 230 10.79 26.70 7.44
C SER A 230 11.06 27.57 8.68
N GLY A 231 12.22 27.44 9.33
CA GLY A 231 12.52 28.11 10.60
C GLY A 231 11.68 27.64 11.79
N LYS A 232 11.00 26.48 11.67
CA LYS A 232 10.10 25.94 12.70
C LYS A 232 10.78 24.82 13.48
N ASN A 233 10.40 24.66 14.75
CA ASN A 233 10.94 23.60 15.60
C ASN A 233 10.44 22.21 15.13
N PRO A 234 11.33 21.29 14.70
CA PRO A 234 10.95 19.96 14.21
C PRO A 234 10.20 19.09 15.23
N VAL A 235 10.57 19.19 16.51
CA VAL A 235 9.96 18.42 17.59
C VAL A 235 8.51 18.85 17.80
N ARG A 236 8.24 20.16 17.69
CA ARG A 236 6.88 20.69 17.75
C ARG A 236 6.05 20.22 16.56
N MET A 237 6.63 20.18 15.36
CA MET A 237 5.96 19.67 14.15
C MET A 237 5.58 18.19 14.29
N LEU A 238 6.52 17.34 14.75
CA LEU A 238 6.26 15.91 15.01
C LEU A 238 5.15 15.70 16.04
N LYS A 239 5.19 16.42 17.17
CA LYS A 239 4.15 16.33 18.21
C LYS A 239 2.78 16.72 17.68
N ASN A 240 2.71 17.77 16.87
CA ASN A 240 1.45 18.21 16.28
C ASN A 240 0.92 17.23 15.22
N GLN A 241 1.78 16.45 14.57
CA GLN A 241 1.41 15.45 13.56
C GLN A 241 0.79 14.17 14.14
N VAL A 242 0.88 13.93 15.45
CA VAL A 242 0.38 12.70 16.11
C VAL A 242 -1.09 12.36 15.75
N PRO A 243 -2.06 13.28 15.76
CA PRO A 243 -3.44 12.97 15.39
C PRO A 243 -3.58 12.51 13.93
N GLY A 244 -2.81 13.12 13.01
CA GLY A 244 -2.76 12.72 11.61
C GLY A 244 -2.17 11.32 11.46
N TYR A 245 -1.08 11.03 12.16
CA TYR A 245 -0.45 9.71 12.17
C TYR A 245 -1.39 8.62 12.71
N LEU A 246 -2.06 8.87 13.84
CA LEU A 246 -3.04 7.93 14.42
C LEU A 246 -4.24 7.69 13.50
N THR A 247 -4.71 8.75 12.81
CA THR A 247 -5.77 8.61 11.81
C THR A 247 -5.30 7.77 10.61
N ALA A 248 -4.05 7.95 10.16
CA ALA A 248 -3.48 7.18 9.06
C ALA A 248 -3.45 5.69 9.40
N ILE A 249 -2.97 5.35 10.61
CA ILE A 249 -2.91 3.97 11.08
C ILE A 249 -4.32 3.39 11.24
N GLY A 250 -5.25 4.15 11.83
CA GLY A 250 -6.59 3.65 12.12
C GLY A 250 -7.46 3.45 10.88
N THR A 251 -7.34 4.34 9.90
CA THR A 251 -8.14 4.31 8.66
C THR A 251 -7.47 3.52 7.54
N GLN A 252 -6.13 3.43 7.56
CA GLN A 252 -5.31 2.85 6.50
C GLN A 252 -5.62 3.45 5.11
N SER A 253 -6.06 4.71 5.09
CA SER A 253 -6.43 5.42 3.87
C SER A 253 -5.83 6.82 3.88
N SER A 254 -4.96 7.11 2.91
CA SER A 254 -4.33 8.43 2.76
C SER A 254 -5.35 9.55 2.53
N ALA A 255 -6.47 9.27 1.86
CA ALA A 255 -7.52 10.26 1.60
C ALA A 255 -8.30 10.60 2.88
N ALA A 256 -8.57 9.60 3.73
CA ALA A 256 -9.26 9.81 5.00
C ALA A 256 -8.45 10.66 6.00
N THR A 257 -7.12 10.73 5.82
CA THR A 257 -6.23 11.54 6.64
C THR A 257 -6.10 13.00 6.20
N ILE A 258 -6.49 13.35 4.97
CA ILE A 258 -6.33 14.72 4.44
C ILE A 258 -6.99 15.78 5.34
N PRO A 259 -8.27 15.64 5.77
CA PRO A 259 -8.91 16.67 6.58
C PRO A 259 -8.19 16.90 7.93
N VAL A 260 -7.70 15.82 8.55
CA VAL A 260 -6.96 15.89 9.82
C VAL A 260 -5.60 16.56 9.60
N ASN A 261 -4.90 16.22 8.53
CA ASN A 261 -3.60 16.83 8.21
C ASN A 261 -3.72 18.33 7.93
N VAL A 262 -4.78 18.80 7.28
CA VAL A 262 -5.01 20.25 7.08
C VAL A 262 -5.16 20.98 8.41
N VAL A 263 -5.91 20.42 9.35
CA VAL A 263 -6.07 20.99 10.70
C VAL A 263 -4.74 21.00 11.46
N VAL A 264 -3.93 19.94 11.31
CA VAL A 264 -2.58 19.88 11.89
C VAL A 264 -1.72 21.00 11.31
N GLN A 265 -1.68 21.19 10.00
CA GLN A 265 -0.84 22.23 9.38
C GLN A 265 -1.22 23.64 9.82
N LYS A 266 -2.52 23.97 9.90
CA LYS A 266 -3.01 25.27 10.38
C LYS A 266 -2.57 25.63 11.80
N LYS A 267 -2.28 24.64 12.66
CA LYS A 267 -1.78 24.89 14.03
C LYS A 267 -0.29 25.26 14.08
N MET A 268 0.41 25.13 12.95
CA MET A 268 1.83 25.45 12.82
C MET A 268 2.09 26.73 12.02
N GLU A 269 1.05 27.33 11.44
CA GLU A 269 1.07 28.70 10.88
C GLU A 269 1.05 29.71 12.03
#